data_AF-A0A7L2HDW4-F1
#
_entry.id   AF-A0A7L2HDW4-F1
#
_cell.length_a   1.000
_cell.length_b   1.000
_cell.length_c   1.000
_cell.angle_alpha   90.00
_cell.angle_beta   90.00
_cell.angle_gamma   90.00
#
_symmetry.space_group_name_H-M   'P 1'
#
loop_
_entity.id
_entity.type
_entity.pdbx_description
1 polymer ?
#
loop_
_entity_poly.entity_id
_entity_poly.type
_entity_poly.pdbx_seq_one_letter_code
_entity_poly.pdbx_strand_id
1 'polypeptide(L)'
;LCFPFLGHEPGLVQLVNYYRGADKLCRKASLVKLIKTSPELSESCTWFPESYVIYPTNLKTPVAPAQNGIRHLINNTRTDEREVFLAAYNRRREGKEGNVWIAKSSAGAKGEGILISSEATELLDFIDEQGQVHVIQKYLEKPLLLEPGHRKFDIRSWVLVDHQYNIYLYREGVLRTSSEPYNSANFQDKTCHLTNHCIQKEYSKNYGRYEEGNEMFFEEFNQYLMDALNTTLENSILLQIKHIIRSCLMCIEPAISTKHLHYQSFQLFGFDFMVDEELKVWLIEVNGAPACAQKLYAELCQGIVDVAISSVFPLNDTGQKTSQPSSIFIKL
;
A
#
# COMPACT_ATOMS: atom_id res chain seq x y z
N LEU A 1 11.50 16.56 -6.52
CA LEU A 1 12.95 16.38 -6.81
C LEU A 1 13.21 16.75 -8.26
N CYS A 2 14.25 17.55 -8.51
CA CYS A 2 14.60 17.98 -9.86
C CYS A 2 15.58 16.99 -10.51
N PHE A 3 15.09 15.78 -10.81
CA PHE A 3 15.88 14.71 -11.43
C PHE A 3 16.70 15.12 -12.66
N PRO A 4 16.26 16.04 -13.55
CA PRO A 4 17.05 16.44 -14.71
C PRO A 4 18.39 17.12 -14.42
N PHE A 5 18.68 17.51 -13.18
CA PHE A 5 19.96 18.12 -12.79
C PHE A 5 20.92 17.13 -12.12
N LEU A 6 20.51 15.88 -11.91
CA LEU A 6 21.35 14.85 -11.29
C LEU A 6 22.25 14.20 -12.35
N GLY A 7 23.46 13.79 -11.96
CA GLY A 7 24.47 13.09 -12.76
C GLY A 7 25.26 13.97 -13.74
N HIS A 8 25.24 15.29 -13.55
CA HIS A 8 25.91 16.26 -14.41
C HIS A 8 27.10 16.98 -13.75
N GLU A 9 27.41 16.68 -12.48
CA GLU A 9 28.55 17.26 -11.76
C GLU A 9 29.83 16.46 -12.04
N PRO A 10 30.84 17.05 -12.71
CA PRO A 10 32.08 16.34 -13.04
C PRO A 10 32.81 15.85 -11.77
N GLY A 11 33.19 14.56 -11.77
CA GLY A 11 33.95 13.95 -10.68
C GLY A 11 33.11 13.53 -9.46
N LEU A 12 31.79 13.69 -9.48
CA LEU A 12 30.91 13.28 -8.38
C LEU A 12 29.97 12.13 -8.79
N VAL A 13 30.02 11.03 -8.05
CA VAL A 13 28.95 10.02 -8.07
C VAL A 13 27.76 10.58 -7.31
N GLN A 14 26.59 10.62 -7.94
CA GLN A 14 25.37 11.16 -7.34
C GLN A 14 24.32 10.08 -7.11
N LEU A 15 23.78 10.06 -5.89
CA LEU A 15 22.75 9.14 -5.43
C LEU A 15 21.57 9.94 -4.87
N VAL A 16 20.34 9.53 -5.18
CA VAL A 16 19.11 10.16 -4.68
C VAL A 16 18.19 9.12 -4.04
N ASN A 17 17.44 9.52 -3.01
CA ASN A 17 16.59 8.64 -2.21
C ASN A 17 15.16 8.45 -2.76
N TYR A 18 14.96 8.67 -4.07
CA TYR A 18 13.72 8.37 -4.77
C TYR A 18 13.99 7.83 -6.17
N TYR A 19 13.17 6.87 -6.59
CA TYR A 19 13.09 6.44 -7.98
C TYR A 19 12.16 7.37 -8.78
N ARG A 20 12.68 7.96 -9.87
CA ARG A 20 11.86 8.73 -10.79
C ARG A 20 10.84 7.82 -11.48
N GLY A 21 9.55 8.15 -11.36
CA GLY A 21 8.46 7.36 -11.96
C GLY A 21 7.82 6.33 -11.00
N ALA A 22 8.36 6.16 -9.80
CA ALA A 22 7.77 5.28 -8.78
C ALA A 22 6.40 5.78 -8.28
N ASP A 23 6.02 7.03 -8.58
CA ASP A 23 4.68 7.56 -8.32
C ASP A 23 3.57 6.80 -9.07
N LYS A 24 3.91 6.04 -10.12
CA LYS A 24 2.99 5.10 -10.76
C LYS A 24 2.49 4.01 -9.81
N LEU A 25 3.35 3.55 -8.90
CA LEU A 25 3.00 2.57 -7.87
C LEU A 25 2.40 3.24 -6.63
N CYS A 26 2.83 4.47 -6.33
CA CYS A 26 2.53 5.12 -5.05
C CYS A 26 1.26 5.99 -5.05
N ARG A 27 0.62 6.22 -6.20
CA ARG A 27 -0.63 6.97 -6.30
C ARG A 27 -1.79 6.01 -6.53
N LYS A 28 -2.90 6.19 -5.81
CA LYS A 28 -4.03 5.24 -5.80
C LYS A 28 -4.57 4.94 -7.21
N ALA A 29 -4.90 5.98 -7.99
CA ALA A 29 -5.40 5.79 -9.35
C ALA A 29 -4.36 5.20 -10.31
N SER A 30 -3.09 5.60 -10.16
CA SER A 30 -1.98 5.06 -10.96
C SER A 30 -1.74 3.57 -10.68
N LEU A 31 -1.82 3.16 -9.41
CA LEU A 31 -1.66 1.77 -8.98
C LEU A 31 -2.76 0.88 -9.58
N VAL A 32 -4.03 1.31 -9.49
CA VAL A 32 -5.16 0.59 -10.11
C VAL A 32 -4.93 0.42 -11.61
N LYS A 33 -4.52 1.50 -12.29
CA LYS A 33 -4.23 1.43 -13.72
C LYS A 33 -3.08 0.47 -14.01
N LEU A 34 -1.97 0.61 -13.29
CA LEU A 34 -0.78 -0.24 -13.45
C LEU A 34 -1.14 -1.72 -13.35
N ILE A 35 -1.88 -2.11 -12.29
CA ILE A 35 -2.30 -3.50 -12.07
C ILE A 35 -3.19 -4.01 -13.22
N LYS A 36 -4.11 -3.17 -13.72
CA LYS A 36 -5.02 -3.57 -14.82
C LYS A 36 -4.36 -3.64 -16.19
N THR A 37 -3.34 -2.82 -16.44
CA THR A 37 -2.75 -2.67 -17.80
C THR A 37 -1.43 -3.41 -17.98
N SER A 38 -0.77 -3.81 -16.90
CA SER A 38 0.46 -4.61 -16.96
C SER A 38 0.10 -6.10 -17.04
N PRO A 39 0.42 -6.82 -18.14
CA PRO A 39 0.07 -8.23 -18.30
C PRO A 39 0.56 -9.12 -17.15
N GLU A 40 1.80 -8.88 -16.70
CA GLU A 40 2.45 -9.58 -15.59
C GLU A 40 1.64 -9.53 -14.28
N LEU A 41 0.92 -8.43 -14.05
CA LEU A 41 0.05 -8.26 -12.90
C LEU A 41 -1.36 -8.73 -13.23
N SER A 42 -1.97 -8.28 -14.33
CA SER A 42 -3.39 -8.53 -14.62
C SER A 42 -3.74 -10.01 -14.73
N GLU A 43 -2.85 -10.85 -15.26
CA GLU A 43 -3.09 -12.30 -15.39
C GLU A 43 -2.99 -13.05 -14.06
N SER A 44 -2.28 -12.48 -13.08
CA SER A 44 -1.96 -13.11 -11.80
C SER A 44 -2.59 -12.40 -10.58
N CYS A 45 -3.25 -11.26 -10.78
CA CYS A 45 -3.69 -10.40 -9.69
C CYS A 45 -4.94 -10.96 -9.01
N THR A 46 -4.71 -11.76 -7.98
CA THR A 46 -5.75 -12.24 -7.06
C THR A 46 -5.71 -11.54 -5.70
N TRP A 47 -4.71 -10.69 -5.48
CA TRP A 47 -4.32 -10.09 -4.20
C TRP A 47 -4.55 -8.57 -4.14
N PHE A 48 -5.15 -7.96 -5.16
CA PHE A 48 -5.57 -6.56 -5.12
C PHE A 48 -7.10 -6.49 -5.22
N PRO A 49 -7.78 -5.78 -4.31
CA PRO A 49 -9.24 -5.71 -4.36
C PRO A 49 -9.73 -5.08 -5.68
N GLU A 50 -10.85 -5.57 -6.18
CA GLU A 50 -11.50 -5.03 -7.38
C GLU A 50 -11.66 -3.51 -7.26
N SER A 51 -11.16 -2.76 -8.23
CA SER A 51 -10.99 -1.30 -8.12
C SER A 51 -11.29 -0.61 -9.43
N TYR A 52 -11.75 0.63 -9.38
CA TYR A 52 -12.10 1.46 -10.55
C TYR A 52 -11.66 2.90 -10.32
N VAL A 53 -11.05 3.51 -11.35
CA VAL A 53 -10.66 4.91 -11.35
C VAL A 53 -11.84 5.77 -11.80
N ILE A 54 -12.30 6.67 -10.94
CA ILE A 54 -13.45 7.55 -11.20
C ILE A 54 -12.98 8.99 -11.21
N TYR A 55 -13.37 9.73 -12.25
CA TYR A 55 -13.14 11.16 -12.33
C TYR A 55 -14.43 11.90 -11.93
N PRO A 56 -14.31 13.00 -11.18
CA PRO A 56 -15.44 13.91 -10.98
C PRO A 56 -15.97 14.43 -12.33
N THR A 57 -17.29 14.49 -12.49
CA THR A 57 -17.97 14.87 -13.74
C THR A 57 -17.59 16.27 -14.23
N ASN A 58 -17.25 17.18 -13.31
CA ASN A 58 -16.77 18.54 -13.63
C ASN A 58 -15.46 18.55 -14.46
N LEU A 59 -14.67 17.46 -14.45
CA LEU A 59 -13.42 17.35 -15.22
C LEU A 59 -13.60 16.93 -16.68
N LYS A 60 -14.83 16.61 -17.13
CA LYS A 60 -15.17 16.24 -18.53
C LYS A 60 -14.22 15.19 -19.14
N THR A 61 -13.89 14.16 -18.37
CA THR A 61 -12.95 13.10 -18.79
C THR A 61 -13.70 12.04 -19.63
N PRO A 62 -13.09 11.49 -20.69
CA PRO A 62 -13.72 10.41 -21.47
C PRO A 62 -14.08 9.20 -20.59
N VAL A 63 -15.27 8.65 -20.78
CA VAL A 63 -15.77 7.50 -20.02
C VAL A 63 -15.51 6.19 -20.78
N ALA A 64 -14.95 5.20 -20.10
CA ALA A 64 -14.70 3.88 -20.64
C ALA A 64 -16.02 3.10 -20.75
N PRO A 65 -16.32 2.49 -21.90
CA PRO A 65 -17.54 1.70 -22.05
C PRO A 65 -17.50 0.48 -21.13
N ALA A 66 -18.67 0.09 -20.61
CA ALA A 66 -18.82 -1.12 -19.78
C ALA A 66 -18.28 -2.39 -20.46
N GLN A 67 -18.40 -2.49 -21.79
CA GLN A 67 -17.80 -3.54 -22.61
C GLN A 67 -16.43 -3.10 -23.14
N ASN A 68 -15.40 -3.95 -23.00
CA ASN A 68 -14.01 -3.67 -23.43
C ASN A 68 -13.28 -2.54 -22.69
N GLY A 69 -13.70 -2.17 -21.48
CA GLY A 69 -13.10 -1.07 -20.69
C GLY A 69 -11.56 -1.15 -20.57
N ILE A 70 -10.99 -2.35 -20.38
CA ILE A 70 -9.52 -2.56 -20.28
C ILE A 70 -8.78 -2.10 -21.55
N ARG A 71 -9.29 -2.43 -22.74
CA ARG A 71 -8.67 -1.99 -24.01
C ARG A 71 -8.68 -0.46 -24.12
N HIS A 72 -9.72 0.18 -23.60
CA HIS A 72 -9.81 1.64 -23.60
C HIS A 72 -8.81 2.28 -22.61
N LEU A 73 -8.57 1.67 -21.44
CA LEU A 73 -7.56 2.11 -20.46
C LEU A 73 -6.13 2.02 -20.98
N ILE A 74 -5.83 1.01 -21.80
CA ILE A 74 -4.52 0.85 -22.46
C ILE A 74 -4.30 2.01 -23.45
N ASN A 75 -5.33 2.35 -24.23
CA ASN A 75 -5.23 3.37 -25.28
C ASN A 75 -5.35 4.81 -24.76
N ASN A 76 -6.02 5.02 -23.62
CA ASN A 76 -6.27 6.36 -23.07
C ASN A 76 -5.70 6.53 -21.65
N THR A 77 -4.88 7.57 -21.47
CA THR A 77 -4.18 7.85 -20.22
C THR A 77 -5.11 8.32 -19.10
N ARG A 78 -6.19 9.03 -19.46
CA ARG A 78 -7.24 9.50 -18.55
C ARG A 78 -8.60 9.02 -19.04
N THR A 79 -9.06 7.92 -18.47
CA THR A 79 -10.38 7.39 -18.75
C THR A 79 -11.11 7.15 -17.44
N ASP A 80 -12.33 7.62 -17.35
CA ASP A 80 -13.23 7.35 -16.25
C ASP A 80 -13.84 5.95 -16.38
N GLU A 81 -13.79 5.14 -15.33
CA GLU A 81 -14.32 3.78 -15.31
C GLU A 81 -15.74 3.68 -14.72
N ARG A 82 -16.48 4.80 -14.60
CA ARG A 82 -17.82 4.86 -13.99
C ARG A 82 -18.80 3.83 -14.53
N GLU A 83 -18.89 3.66 -15.85
CA GLU A 83 -19.79 2.65 -16.44
C GLU A 83 -19.33 1.21 -16.14
N VAL A 84 -18.01 0.98 -16.12
CA VAL A 84 -17.43 -0.33 -15.79
C VAL A 84 -17.71 -0.69 -14.33
N PHE A 85 -17.56 0.29 -13.43
CA PHE A 85 -17.92 0.15 -12.01
C PHE A 85 -19.40 -0.19 -11.84
N LEU A 86 -20.30 0.62 -12.44
CA LEU A 86 -21.75 0.41 -12.33
C LEU A 86 -22.17 -0.96 -12.88
N ALA A 87 -21.56 -1.42 -13.97
CA ALA A 87 -21.82 -2.76 -14.51
C ALA A 87 -21.41 -3.86 -13.51
N ALA A 88 -20.23 -3.76 -12.89
CA ALA A 88 -19.80 -4.72 -11.87
C ALA A 88 -20.66 -4.66 -10.60
N TYR A 89 -20.98 -3.46 -10.13
CA TYR A 89 -21.86 -3.22 -8.99
C TYR A 89 -23.25 -3.84 -9.20
N ASN A 90 -23.86 -3.65 -10.37
CA ASN A 90 -25.18 -4.21 -10.69
C ASN A 90 -25.15 -5.74 -10.75
N ARG A 91 -24.09 -6.34 -11.34
CA ARG A 91 -23.92 -7.80 -11.35
C ARG A 91 -23.85 -8.38 -9.93
N ARG A 92 -23.11 -7.75 -9.01
CA ARG A 92 -23.04 -8.18 -7.61
C ARG A 92 -24.39 -8.07 -6.90
N ARG A 93 -25.12 -6.98 -7.16
CA ARG A 93 -26.47 -6.76 -6.62
C ARG A 93 -27.44 -7.85 -7.09
N GLU A 94 -27.44 -8.18 -8.38
CA GLU A 94 -28.26 -9.25 -8.96
C GLU A 94 -27.89 -10.63 -8.40
N GLY A 95 -26.59 -10.87 -8.21
CA GLY A 95 -26.05 -12.10 -7.60
C GLY A 95 -26.29 -12.21 -6.09
N LYS A 96 -26.86 -11.19 -5.43
CA LYS A 96 -27.03 -11.10 -3.97
C LYS A 96 -25.72 -11.26 -3.19
N GLU A 97 -24.62 -10.80 -3.77
CA GLU A 97 -23.31 -10.75 -3.10
C GLU A 97 -23.19 -9.52 -2.19
N GLY A 98 -22.23 -9.56 -1.26
CA GLY A 98 -21.83 -8.37 -0.48
C GLY A 98 -21.34 -7.27 -1.42
N ASN A 99 -21.94 -6.08 -1.32
CA ASN A 99 -21.78 -5.00 -2.30
C ASN A 99 -21.32 -3.69 -1.65
N VAL A 100 -20.48 -3.77 -0.61
CA VAL A 100 -19.89 -2.60 0.05
C VAL A 100 -18.61 -2.19 -0.67
N TRP A 101 -18.43 -0.89 -0.88
CA TRP A 101 -17.28 -0.29 -1.55
C TRP A 101 -16.74 0.91 -0.76
N ILE A 102 -15.49 1.27 -1.03
CA ILE A 102 -14.79 2.40 -0.42
C ILE A 102 -14.28 3.36 -1.51
N ALA A 103 -14.67 4.62 -1.43
CA ALA A 103 -14.14 5.71 -2.26
C ALA A 103 -12.97 6.39 -1.54
N LYS A 104 -11.83 6.54 -2.23
CA LYS A 104 -10.61 7.18 -1.69
C LYS A 104 -9.79 7.87 -2.76
N SER A 105 -9.15 8.99 -2.44
CA SER A 105 -8.18 9.68 -3.33
C SER A 105 -6.77 9.74 -2.73
N SER A 106 -5.79 10.10 -3.55
CA SER A 106 -4.41 10.34 -3.09
C SER A 106 -4.23 11.70 -2.39
N ALA A 107 -5.22 12.59 -2.50
CA ALA A 107 -5.21 13.90 -1.85
C ALA A 107 -5.85 13.89 -0.45
N GLY A 108 -6.52 12.80 -0.08
CA GLY A 108 -7.18 12.67 1.22
C GLY A 108 -6.17 12.68 2.37
N ALA A 109 -6.09 13.79 3.10
CA ALA A 109 -5.41 13.85 4.39
C ALA A 109 -6.35 13.38 5.51
N LYS A 110 -5.79 12.71 6.52
CA LYS A 110 -6.45 12.42 7.81
C LYS A 110 -7.82 11.72 7.77
N GLY A 111 -8.18 11.03 6.68
CA GLY A 111 -9.44 10.27 6.59
C GLY A 111 -10.69 11.06 6.19
N GLU A 112 -10.58 12.35 5.90
CA GLU A 112 -11.72 13.16 5.44
C GLU A 112 -12.12 12.83 3.98
N GLY A 113 -11.17 12.40 3.15
CA GLY A 113 -11.41 12.02 1.75
C GLY A 113 -11.81 10.55 1.56
N ILE A 114 -12.52 9.96 2.51
CA ILE A 114 -12.93 8.55 2.49
C ILE A 114 -14.41 8.39 2.82
N LEU A 115 -15.12 7.67 1.96
CA LEU A 115 -16.50 7.21 2.15
C LEU A 115 -16.57 5.69 1.96
N ILE A 116 -17.29 5.02 2.85
CA ILE A 116 -17.61 3.59 2.74
C ILE A 116 -19.13 3.48 2.63
N SER A 117 -19.64 2.86 1.57
CA SER A 117 -21.07 2.71 1.37
C SER A 117 -21.41 1.47 0.54
N SER A 118 -22.63 0.95 0.74
CA SER A 118 -23.25 -0.06 -0.11
C SER A 118 -24.01 0.53 -1.30
N GLU A 119 -24.23 1.85 -1.32
CA GLU A 119 -24.99 2.54 -2.37
C GLU A 119 -24.04 3.20 -3.39
N ALA A 120 -24.13 2.75 -4.64
CA ALA A 120 -23.28 3.29 -5.72
C ALA A 120 -23.50 4.79 -5.96
N THR A 121 -24.72 5.28 -5.78
CA THR A 121 -25.06 6.71 -5.96
C THR A 121 -24.34 7.56 -4.93
N GLU A 122 -24.34 7.18 -3.65
CA GLU A 122 -23.66 7.93 -2.59
C GLU A 122 -22.15 8.04 -2.86
N LEU A 123 -21.53 6.96 -3.34
CA LEU A 123 -20.11 6.95 -3.70
C LEU A 123 -19.79 7.86 -4.90
N LEU A 124 -20.64 7.86 -5.92
CA LEU A 124 -20.44 8.67 -7.12
C LEU A 124 -20.69 10.15 -6.84
N ASP A 125 -21.76 10.47 -6.10
CA ASP A 125 -22.08 11.83 -5.69
C ASP A 125 -20.97 12.40 -4.81
N PHE A 126 -20.50 11.62 -3.82
CA PHE A 126 -19.36 11.99 -2.98
C PHE A 126 -18.11 12.33 -3.80
N ILE A 127 -17.84 11.61 -4.89
CA ILE A 127 -16.69 11.87 -5.78
C ILE A 127 -16.93 13.10 -6.65
N ASP A 128 -18.15 13.30 -7.14
CA ASP A 128 -18.50 14.43 -8.00
C ASP A 128 -18.44 15.78 -7.28
N GLU A 129 -18.63 15.78 -5.97
CA GLU A 129 -18.40 16.94 -5.10
C GLU A 129 -16.91 17.30 -4.92
N GLN A 130 -16.00 16.44 -5.39
CA GLN A 130 -14.55 16.63 -5.26
C GLN A 130 -13.92 17.25 -6.52
N GLY A 131 -12.69 17.76 -6.37
CA GLY A 131 -11.91 18.33 -7.48
C GLY A 131 -10.89 17.39 -8.10
N GLN A 132 -10.78 16.14 -7.62
CA GLN A 132 -9.69 15.23 -7.95
C GLN A 132 -10.15 13.80 -8.22
N VAL A 133 -9.31 13.05 -8.95
CA VAL A 133 -9.54 11.64 -9.25
C VAL A 133 -9.61 10.78 -7.98
N HIS A 134 -10.56 9.85 -7.96
CA HIS A 134 -10.76 8.88 -6.88
C HIS A 134 -10.65 7.46 -7.40
N VAL A 135 -10.49 6.53 -6.46
CA VAL A 135 -10.66 5.10 -6.70
C VAL A 135 -11.87 4.64 -5.89
N ILE A 136 -12.82 3.99 -6.55
CA ILE A 136 -13.79 3.13 -5.88
C ILE A 136 -13.20 1.73 -5.85
N GLN A 137 -13.02 1.18 -4.65
CA GLN A 137 -12.43 -0.14 -4.43
C GLN A 137 -13.39 -1.01 -3.62
N LYS A 138 -13.45 -2.31 -3.91
CA LYS A 138 -14.27 -3.25 -3.15
C LYS A 138 -13.83 -3.21 -1.69
N TYR A 139 -14.76 -2.91 -0.80
CA TYR A 139 -14.47 -2.92 0.63
C TYR A 139 -14.37 -4.37 1.11
N LEU A 140 -13.34 -4.66 1.90
CA LEU A 140 -13.11 -5.99 2.45
C LEU A 140 -14.04 -6.17 3.66
N GLU A 141 -15.21 -6.77 3.41
CA GLU A 141 -16.30 -6.89 4.38
C GLU A 141 -16.00 -7.88 5.51
N LYS A 142 -15.14 -8.86 5.24
CA LYS A 142 -14.74 -9.95 6.15
C LYS A 142 -13.25 -9.90 6.51
N PRO A 143 -12.78 -8.86 7.22
CA PRO A 143 -11.39 -8.78 7.64
C PRO A 143 -11.07 -9.87 8.68
N LEU A 144 -9.80 -10.26 8.77
CA LEU A 144 -9.31 -10.90 9.97
C LEU A 144 -9.44 -9.92 11.13
N LEU A 145 -10.00 -10.36 12.24
CA LEU A 145 -10.23 -9.55 13.43
C LEU A 145 -9.38 -10.05 14.59
N LEU A 146 -8.72 -9.11 15.27
CA LEU A 146 -7.95 -9.40 16.47
C LEU A 146 -8.89 -9.59 17.66
N GLU A 147 -8.63 -10.64 18.43
CA GLU A 147 -9.28 -10.89 19.71
C GLU A 147 -8.28 -10.75 20.87
N PRO A 148 -8.68 -10.23 22.04
CA PRO A 148 -10.04 -9.78 22.36
C PRO A 148 -10.38 -8.42 21.75
N GLY A 149 -11.66 -8.20 21.43
CA GLY A 149 -12.21 -6.88 21.08
C GLY A 149 -12.76 -6.80 19.67
N HIS A 150 -12.65 -7.86 18.88
CA HIS A 150 -13.21 -7.95 17.54
C HIS A 150 -12.74 -6.82 16.61
N ARG A 151 -11.43 -6.58 16.55
CA ARG A 151 -10.85 -5.34 15.98
C ARG A 151 -10.18 -5.53 14.64
N LYS A 152 -10.44 -4.61 13.71
CA LYS A 152 -9.77 -4.55 12.39
C LYS A 152 -8.33 -4.04 12.55
N PHE A 153 -7.44 -4.46 11.65
CA PHE A 153 -6.09 -3.92 11.53
C PHE A 153 -5.66 -3.93 10.06
N ASP A 154 -4.59 -3.19 9.77
CA ASP A 154 -3.82 -3.34 8.54
C ASP A 154 -2.34 -3.59 8.88
N ILE A 155 -1.57 -4.13 7.94
CA ILE A 155 -0.14 -4.38 8.08
C ILE A 155 0.65 -3.39 7.24
N ARG A 156 1.61 -2.71 7.87
CA ARG A 156 2.66 -1.91 7.23
C ARG A 156 3.94 -2.71 7.14
N SER A 157 4.48 -2.84 5.93
CA SER A 157 5.83 -3.35 5.67
C SER A 157 6.71 -2.29 5.03
N TRP A 158 7.96 -2.15 5.50
CA TRP A 158 8.93 -1.25 4.89
C TRP A 158 9.81 -2.02 3.91
N VAL A 159 9.93 -1.49 2.68
CA VAL A 159 10.70 -2.10 1.60
C VAL A 159 11.70 -1.10 1.06
N LEU A 160 12.97 -1.42 1.14
CA LEU A 160 14.07 -0.65 0.56
C LEU A 160 14.44 -1.24 -0.80
N VAL A 161 14.49 -0.41 -1.83
CA VAL A 161 15.05 -0.79 -3.14
C VAL A 161 16.34 0.01 -3.32
N ASP A 162 17.47 -0.68 -3.45
CA ASP A 162 18.79 -0.04 -3.64
C ASP A 162 19.06 0.32 -5.10
N HIS A 163 20.26 0.84 -5.39
CA HIS A 163 20.67 1.25 -6.74
C HIS A 163 20.96 0.11 -7.72
N GLN A 164 21.17 -1.12 -7.25
CA GLN A 164 21.18 -2.32 -8.09
C GLN A 164 19.78 -2.90 -8.32
N TYR A 165 18.75 -2.25 -7.79
CA TYR A 165 17.39 -2.77 -7.80
C TYR A 165 17.21 -4.04 -6.94
N ASN A 166 18.11 -4.27 -5.98
CA ASN A 166 17.88 -5.30 -4.97
C ASN A 166 16.71 -4.86 -4.08
N ILE A 167 15.76 -5.77 -3.86
CA ILE A 167 14.56 -5.53 -3.05
C ILE A 167 14.80 -6.09 -1.65
N TYR A 168 14.69 -5.23 -0.64
CA TYR A 168 14.94 -5.55 0.76
C TYR A 168 13.68 -5.28 1.59
N LEU A 169 13.03 -6.35 2.06
CA LEU A 169 11.94 -6.26 3.03
C LEU A 169 12.52 -6.16 4.43
N TYR A 170 12.17 -5.11 5.19
CA TYR A 170 12.57 -5.01 6.60
C TYR A 170 11.90 -6.12 7.40
N ARG A 171 12.65 -6.78 8.29
CA ARG A 171 12.17 -7.92 9.08
C ARG A 171 11.02 -7.53 10.01
N GLU A 172 11.06 -6.32 10.54
CA GLU A 172 9.98 -5.78 11.36
C GLU A 172 8.91 -5.12 10.49
N GLY A 173 7.65 -5.42 10.82
CA GLY A 173 6.49 -4.69 10.35
C GLY A 173 5.62 -4.31 11.55
N VAL A 174 4.61 -3.48 11.27
CA VAL A 174 3.68 -3.01 12.29
C VAL A 174 2.25 -3.22 11.82
N LEU A 175 1.43 -3.76 12.70
CA LEU A 175 -0.01 -3.77 12.57
C LEU A 175 -0.52 -2.45 13.13
N ARG A 176 -1.24 -1.70 12.31
CA ARG A 176 -1.97 -0.50 12.75
C ARG A 176 -3.39 -0.92 13.06
N THR A 177 -3.75 -0.88 14.33
CA THR A 177 -5.00 -1.50 14.79
C THR A 177 -6.11 -0.47 14.99
N SER A 178 -7.34 -0.89 14.70
CA SER A 178 -8.51 -0.28 15.30
C SER A 178 -8.52 -0.63 16.79
N SER A 179 -8.95 0.33 17.60
CA SER A 179 -9.23 0.10 19.02
C SER A 179 -10.72 -0.02 19.33
N GLU A 180 -11.57 0.14 18.30
CA GLU A 180 -13.02 -0.02 18.39
C GLU A 180 -13.45 -1.35 17.74
N PRO A 181 -14.45 -2.07 18.32
CA PRO A 181 -14.99 -3.30 17.74
C PRO A 181 -15.55 -3.07 16.33
N TYR A 182 -15.21 -3.97 15.41
CA TYR A 182 -15.66 -3.92 14.03
C TYR A 182 -17.17 -4.14 13.94
N ASN A 183 -17.86 -3.23 13.25
CA ASN A 183 -19.32 -3.29 13.10
C ASN A 183 -19.71 -3.23 11.61
N SER A 184 -19.95 -4.40 11.00
CA SER A 184 -20.37 -4.50 9.60
C SER A 184 -21.78 -3.93 9.31
N ALA A 185 -22.57 -3.61 10.33
CA ALA A 185 -23.90 -3.04 10.16
C ALA A 185 -23.90 -1.49 10.07
N ASN A 186 -22.78 -0.83 10.38
CA ASN A 186 -22.72 0.63 10.42
C ASN A 186 -21.41 1.19 9.84
N PHE A 187 -21.42 1.53 8.55
CA PHE A 187 -20.28 2.14 7.85
C PHE A 187 -20.18 3.67 8.01
N GLN A 188 -21.17 4.31 8.64
CA GLN A 188 -21.14 5.77 8.90
C GLN A 188 -20.15 6.11 10.01
N ASP A 189 -20.05 5.27 11.04
CA ASP A 189 -18.94 5.38 12.02
C ASP A 189 -17.68 4.74 11.45
N LYS A 190 -16.85 5.60 10.85
CA LYS A 190 -15.60 5.20 10.21
C LYS A 190 -14.53 4.73 11.21
N THR A 191 -14.70 4.96 12.51
CA THR A 191 -13.65 4.71 13.52
C THR A 191 -13.28 3.24 13.59
N CYS A 192 -14.25 2.32 13.59
CA CYS A 192 -13.94 0.88 13.61
C CYS A 192 -13.48 0.32 12.25
N HIS A 193 -13.62 1.09 11.17
CA HIS A 193 -13.34 0.68 9.79
C HIS A 193 -12.02 1.22 9.24
N LEU A 194 -11.54 2.35 9.77
CA LEU A 194 -10.31 3.01 9.33
C LEU A 194 -9.23 2.92 10.42
N THR A 195 -8.17 2.18 10.10
CA THR A 195 -7.04 1.86 10.97
C THR A 195 -5.95 2.94 10.97
N ASN A 196 -6.17 4.05 10.28
CA ASN A 196 -5.22 5.16 10.25
C ASN A 196 -4.96 5.67 11.68
N HIS A 197 -3.69 5.69 12.08
CA HIS A 197 -3.26 6.12 13.41
C HIS A 197 -3.84 7.49 13.82
N CYS A 198 -3.90 8.47 12.91
CA CYS A 198 -4.49 9.77 13.20
C CYS A 198 -5.99 9.70 13.52
N ILE A 199 -6.75 8.89 12.80
CA ILE A 199 -8.20 8.70 13.01
C ILE A 199 -8.41 8.00 14.36
N GLN A 200 -7.66 6.93 14.63
CA GLN A 200 -7.76 6.22 15.90
C GLN A 200 -7.43 7.15 17.08
N LYS A 201 -6.34 7.89 17.01
CA LYS A 201 -5.92 8.80 18.08
C LYS A 201 -6.91 9.95 18.32
N GLU A 202 -7.60 10.41 17.27
CA GLU A 202 -8.53 11.54 17.35
C GLU A 202 -9.94 11.14 17.76
N TYR A 203 -10.46 10.01 17.25
CA TYR A 203 -11.87 9.65 17.37
C TYR A 203 -12.14 8.42 18.25
N SER A 204 -11.18 7.50 18.39
CA SER A 204 -11.37 6.31 19.24
C SER A 204 -11.31 6.68 20.71
N LYS A 205 -12.28 6.19 21.48
CA LYS A 205 -12.28 6.33 22.94
C LYS A 205 -11.39 5.29 23.61
N ASN A 206 -11.06 4.23 22.87
CA ASN A 206 -10.27 3.10 23.33
C ASN A 206 -8.82 3.13 22.80
N TYR A 207 -8.36 4.25 22.23
CA TYR A 207 -7.00 4.36 21.69
C TYR A 207 -5.94 4.02 22.76
N GLY A 208 -5.01 3.12 22.42
CA GLY A 208 -3.97 2.63 23.31
C GLY A 208 -4.43 1.58 24.34
N ARG A 209 -5.67 1.10 24.27
CA ARG A 209 -6.24 0.16 25.26
C ARG A 209 -5.58 -1.22 25.25
N TYR A 210 -5.24 -1.72 24.07
CA TYR A 210 -4.79 -3.10 23.88
C TYR A 210 -3.27 -3.16 23.68
N GLU A 211 -2.76 -2.27 22.84
CA GLU A 211 -1.34 -2.11 22.55
C GLU A 211 -1.00 -0.61 22.52
N GLU A 212 0.24 -0.27 22.88
CA GLU A 212 0.67 1.14 22.92
C GLU A 212 0.53 1.78 21.53
N GLY A 213 -0.17 2.91 21.48
CA GLY A 213 -0.33 3.68 20.25
C GLY A 213 -1.14 3.00 19.14
N ASN A 214 -1.84 1.89 19.44
CA ASN A 214 -2.47 1.01 18.44
C ASN A 214 -1.46 0.41 17.44
N GLU A 215 -0.24 0.12 17.91
CA GLU A 215 0.82 -0.50 17.13
C GLU A 215 1.19 -1.87 17.73
N MET A 216 0.73 -2.94 17.07
CA MET A 216 1.12 -4.31 17.40
C MET A 216 2.23 -4.76 16.45
N PHE A 217 3.28 -5.41 16.97
CA PHE A 217 4.46 -5.76 16.16
C PHE A 217 4.51 -7.25 15.84
N PHE A 218 5.39 -7.63 14.90
CA PHE A 218 5.41 -8.97 14.33
C PHE A 218 5.66 -10.09 15.34
N GLU A 219 6.45 -9.87 16.38
CA GLU A 219 6.66 -10.85 17.45
C GLU A 219 5.33 -11.19 18.16
N GLU A 220 4.63 -10.16 18.64
CA GLU A 220 3.33 -10.31 19.31
C GLU A 220 2.26 -10.89 18.37
N PHE A 221 2.19 -10.39 17.14
CA PHE A 221 1.21 -10.87 16.17
C PHE A 221 1.48 -12.32 15.74
N ASN A 222 2.75 -12.72 15.62
CA ASN A 222 3.10 -14.11 15.36
C ASN A 222 2.68 -15.02 16.52
N GLN A 223 2.88 -14.58 17.77
CA GLN A 223 2.40 -15.31 18.94
C GLN A 223 0.87 -15.44 18.94
N TYR A 224 0.15 -14.36 18.63
CA TYR A 224 -1.31 -14.39 18.46
C TYR A 224 -1.75 -15.41 17.40
N LEU A 225 -1.11 -15.46 16.24
CA LEU A 225 -1.45 -16.41 15.18
C LEU A 225 -1.18 -17.87 15.59
N MET A 226 -0.12 -18.12 16.36
CA MET A 226 0.20 -19.45 16.87
C MET A 226 -0.85 -19.90 17.89
N ASP A 227 -1.23 -19.04 18.82
CA ASP A 227 -2.14 -19.38 19.89
C ASP A 227 -3.60 -19.47 19.43
N ALA A 228 -4.04 -18.51 18.60
CA ALA A 228 -5.45 -18.39 18.19
C ALA A 228 -5.79 -19.23 16.95
N LEU A 229 -4.85 -19.35 16.00
CA LEU A 229 -5.11 -19.94 14.68
C LEU A 229 -4.18 -21.12 14.33
N ASN A 230 -3.29 -21.52 15.25
CA ASN A 230 -2.34 -22.62 15.06
C ASN A 230 -1.52 -22.49 13.75
N THR A 231 -1.09 -21.26 13.44
CA THR A 231 -0.27 -20.94 12.26
C THR A 231 0.79 -19.90 12.60
N THR A 232 1.70 -19.62 11.69
CA THR A 232 2.75 -18.61 11.87
C THR A 232 2.55 -17.43 10.94
N LEU A 233 3.08 -16.27 11.34
CA LEU A 233 3.11 -15.07 10.51
C LEU A 233 3.81 -15.33 9.17
N GLU A 234 4.91 -16.09 9.19
CA GLU A 234 5.68 -16.45 8.00
C GLU A 234 4.82 -17.21 6.98
N ASN A 235 4.17 -18.30 7.42
CA ASN A 235 3.43 -19.20 6.54
C ASN A 235 2.11 -18.62 6.05
N SER A 236 1.35 -18.01 6.97
CA SER A 236 0.00 -17.52 6.66
C SER A 236 0.01 -16.22 5.87
N ILE A 237 0.95 -15.31 6.15
CA ILE A 237 0.86 -13.91 5.69
C ILE A 237 2.12 -13.47 4.95
N LEU A 238 3.33 -13.64 5.51
CA LEU A 238 4.54 -13.05 4.92
C LEU A 238 4.91 -13.65 3.56
N LEU A 239 4.64 -14.93 3.30
CA LEU A 239 4.85 -15.51 1.97
C LEU A 239 4.07 -14.74 0.89
N GLN A 240 2.80 -14.40 1.17
CA GLN A 240 1.96 -13.61 0.26
C GLN A 240 2.47 -12.16 0.15
N ILE A 241 2.82 -11.52 1.28
CA ILE A 241 3.40 -10.16 1.29
C ILE A 241 4.66 -10.09 0.41
N LYS A 242 5.60 -11.03 0.58
CA LYS A 242 6.85 -11.10 -0.19
C LYS A 242 6.56 -11.28 -1.69
N HIS A 243 5.62 -12.15 -2.04
CA HIS A 243 5.18 -12.33 -3.42
C HIS A 243 4.62 -11.02 -4.01
N ILE A 244 3.70 -10.36 -3.31
CA ILE A 244 3.06 -9.12 -3.78
C ILE A 244 4.09 -8.00 -3.99
N ILE A 245 5.01 -7.81 -3.03
CA ILE A 245 6.07 -6.80 -3.10
C ILE A 245 6.94 -7.04 -4.34
N ARG A 246 7.42 -8.27 -4.54
CA ARG A 246 8.24 -8.64 -5.70
C ARG A 246 7.47 -8.40 -6.99
N SER A 247 6.24 -8.88 -7.11
CA SER A 247 5.41 -8.71 -8.31
C SER A 247 5.23 -7.22 -8.67
N CYS A 248 4.95 -6.37 -7.69
CA CYS A 248 4.80 -4.93 -7.91
C CYS A 248 6.09 -4.25 -8.38
N LEU A 249 7.22 -4.52 -7.70
CA LEU A 249 8.48 -3.83 -7.95
C LEU A 249 9.19 -4.34 -9.21
N MET A 250 9.12 -5.64 -9.50
CA MET A 250 9.66 -6.21 -10.74
C MET A 250 8.90 -5.68 -11.97
N CYS A 251 7.57 -5.55 -11.88
CA CYS A 251 6.74 -5.02 -12.98
C CYS A 251 7.16 -3.61 -13.40
N ILE A 252 7.56 -2.75 -12.46
CA ILE A 252 7.97 -1.37 -12.77
C ILE A 252 9.47 -1.21 -13.02
N GLU A 253 10.29 -2.22 -12.76
CA GLU A 253 11.76 -2.16 -12.87
C GLU A 253 12.24 -1.58 -14.21
N PRO A 254 11.78 -2.07 -15.38
CA PRO A 254 12.28 -1.58 -16.66
C PRO A 254 11.98 -0.09 -16.88
N ALA A 255 10.95 0.45 -16.20
CA ALA A 255 10.53 1.83 -16.34
C ALA A 255 11.24 2.79 -15.38
N ILE A 256 11.85 2.30 -14.29
CA ILE A 256 12.43 3.16 -13.24
C ILE A 256 13.89 2.87 -12.89
N SER A 257 14.44 1.70 -13.28
CA SER A 257 15.81 1.30 -12.93
C SER A 257 16.87 2.32 -13.36
N THR A 258 17.83 2.58 -12.49
CA THR A 258 18.92 3.55 -12.74
C THR A 258 20.24 2.90 -13.14
N LYS A 259 20.26 1.59 -13.37
CA LYS A 259 21.48 0.79 -13.65
C LYS A 259 22.40 1.38 -14.73
N HIS A 260 21.82 2.04 -15.73
CA HIS A 260 22.55 2.65 -16.85
C HIS A 260 22.40 4.18 -16.94
N LEU A 261 21.92 4.83 -15.88
CA LEU A 261 21.82 6.29 -15.82
C LEU A 261 23.10 6.93 -15.26
N HIS A 262 23.21 8.23 -15.51
CA HIS A 262 24.30 9.11 -15.07
C HIS A 262 24.20 9.46 -13.56
N TYR A 263 23.13 9.06 -12.89
CA TYR A 263 22.94 9.10 -11.45
C TYR A 263 22.29 7.79 -10.99
N GLN A 264 22.35 7.51 -9.69
CA GLN A 264 21.76 6.31 -9.09
C GLN A 264 20.61 6.65 -8.15
N SER A 265 19.68 5.73 -7.95
CA SER A 265 18.54 5.91 -7.03
C SER A 265 18.42 4.76 -6.04
N PHE A 266 17.96 5.07 -4.84
CA PHE A 266 17.35 4.09 -3.93
C PHE A 266 16.03 4.68 -3.45
N GLN A 267 15.12 3.87 -2.92
CA GLN A 267 13.90 4.40 -2.31
C GLN A 267 13.35 3.47 -1.24
N LEU A 268 12.85 4.07 -0.16
CA LEU A 268 12.07 3.38 0.86
C LEU A 268 10.58 3.49 0.52
N PHE A 269 9.89 2.35 0.49
CA PHE A 269 8.45 2.23 0.30
C PHE A 269 7.78 1.69 1.56
N GLY A 270 6.55 2.13 1.81
CA GLY A 270 5.66 1.51 2.81
C GLY A 270 4.53 0.80 2.10
N PHE A 271 4.48 -0.53 2.16
CA PHE A 271 3.38 -1.30 1.62
C PHE A 271 2.33 -1.54 2.70
N ASP A 272 1.07 -1.30 2.35
CA ASP A 272 -0.07 -1.44 3.25
C ASP A 272 -0.95 -2.61 2.80
N PHE A 273 -1.20 -3.55 3.71
CA PHE A 273 -1.96 -4.76 3.45
C PHE A 273 -3.14 -4.93 4.40
N MET A 274 -4.22 -5.53 3.91
CA MET A 274 -5.27 -6.12 4.74
C MET A 274 -5.13 -7.64 4.70
N VAL A 275 -5.67 -8.30 5.73
CA VAL A 275 -5.83 -9.75 5.79
C VAL A 275 -7.31 -10.05 5.99
N ASP A 276 -7.86 -11.01 5.24
CA ASP A 276 -9.24 -11.47 5.43
C ASP A 276 -9.35 -12.66 6.39
N GLU A 277 -10.57 -13.05 6.73
CA GLU A 277 -10.86 -14.17 7.64
C GLU A 277 -10.25 -15.52 7.19
N GLU A 278 -9.90 -15.66 5.90
CA GLU A 278 -9.27 -16.85 5.31
C GLU A 278 -7.74 -16.76 5.27
N LEU A 279 -7.16 -15.76 5.94
CA LEU A 279 -5.71 -15.46 5.94
C LEU A 279 -5.15 -15.11 4.57
N LYS A 280 -6.00 -14.65 3.64
CA LYS A 280 -5.54 -14.13 2.36
C LYS A 280 -5.15 -12.66 2.50
N VAL A 281 -3.99 -12.32 1.94
CA VAL A 281 -3.40 -10.99 2.00
C VAL A 281 -3.82 -10.17 0.79
N TRP A 282 -4.22 -8.92 1.05
CA TRP A 282 -4.68 -7.97 0.04
C TRP A 282 -3.85 -6.69 0.09
N LEU A 283 -3.23 -6.30 -1.03
CA LEU A 283 -2.59 -5.00 -1.16
C LEU A 283 -3.63 -3.88 -1.16
N ILE A 284 -3.43 -2.87 -0.33
CA ILE A 284 -4.31 -1.70 -0.22
C ILE A 284 -3.71 -0.48 -0.91
N GLU A 285 -2.43 -0.22 -0.65
CA GLU A 285 -1.67 0.85 -1.29
C GLU A 285 -0.17 0.70 -1.07
N VAL A 286 0.60 1.52 -1.79
CA VAL A 286 2.04 1.69 -1.60
C VAL A 286 2.31 3.17 -1.34
N ASN A 287 3.04 3.48 -0.27
CA ASN A 287 3.47 4.82 0.07
C ASN A 287 4.91 5.03 -0.37
N GLY A 288 5.16 6.03 -1.23
CA GLY A 288 6.49 6.38 -1.73
C GLY A 288 7.34 7.24 -0.78
N ALA A 289 6.76 7.67 0.35
CA ALA A 289 7.41 8.46 1.38
C ALA A 289 6.87 8.05 2.77
N PRO A 290 7.12 6.81 3.21
CA PRO A 290 6.57 6.30 4.46
C PRO A 290 7.24 6.93 5.68
N ALA A 291 6.47 7.15 6.74
CA ALA A 291 7.01 7.29 8.09
C ALA A 291 7.34 5.90 8.67
N CYS A 292 8.14 5.87 9.74
CA CYS A 292 8.42 4.66 10.50
C CYS A 292 7.75 4.71 11.88
N ALA A 293 7.50 3.55 12.49
CA ALA A 293 7.08 3.46 13.89
C ALA A 293 8.22 3.95 14.79
N GLN A 294 7.89 4.64 15.90
CA GLN A 294 8.88 5.34 16.71
C GLN A 294 10.02 4.42 17.17
N LYS A 295 9.68 3.21 17.59
CA LYS A 295 10.63 2.22 18.11
C LYS A 295 11.56 1.61 17.05
N LEU A 296 11.19 1.70 15.78
CA LEU A 296 11.92 1.05 14.67
C LEU A 296 12.83 2.00 13.90
N TYR A 297 12.76 3.32 14.16
CA TYR A 297 13.56 4.32 13.42
C TYR A 297 15.05 4.04 13.47
N ALA A 298 15.62 3.79 14.65
CA ALA A 298 17.05 3.66 14.82
C ALA A 298 17.61 2.52 13.95
N GLU A 299 16.98 1.34 14.01
CA GLU A 299 17.41 0.17 13.26
C GLU A 299 17.16 0.33 11.76
N LEU A 300 15.97 0.75 11.34
CA LEU A 300 15.65 0.91 9.92
C LEU A 300 16.52 1.98 9.25
N CYS A 301 16.73 3.13 9.89
CA CYS A 301 17.58 4.19 9.35
C CYS A 301 19.04 3.75 9.24
N GLN A 302 19.56 3.02 10.24
CA GLN A 302 20.90 2.44 10.16
C GLN A 302 21.01 1.45 8.99
N GLY A 303 20.03 0.57 8.82
CA GLY A 303 20.01 -0.35 7.68
C GLY A 303 19.95 0.36 6.31
N ILE A 304 19.25 1.50 6.20
CA ILE A 304 19.26 2.31 4.97
C ILE A 304 20.68 2.84 4.70
N VAL A 305 21.38 3.33 5.74
CA VAL A 305 22.77 3.77 5.60
C VAL A 305 23.64 2.60 5.13
N ASP A 306 23.56 1.45 5.79
CA ASP A 306 24.40 0.29 5.51
C ASP A 306 24.18 -0.27 4.09
N VAL A 307 22.92 -0.42 3.68
CA VAL A 307 22.55 -1.13 2.44
C VAL A 307 22.47 -0.20 1.23
N ALA A 308 21.91 1.00 1.38
CA ALA A 308 21.64 1.89 0.24
C ALA A 308 22.69 2.98 0.05
N ILE A 309 23.33 3.47 1.12
CA ILE A 309 24.25 4.61 1.05
C ILE A 309 25.71 4.14 1.06
N SER A 310 26.12 3.40 2.09
CA SER A 310 27.49 2.92 2.27
C SER A 310 27.93 1.91 1.20
N SER A 311 26.96 1.27 0.52
CA SER A 311 27.23 0.41 -0.64
C SER A 311 27.70 1.20 -1.87
N VAL A 312 27.36 2.49 -1.98
CA VAL A 312 27.84 3.42 -3.02
C VAL A 312 29.03 4.24 -2.53
N PHE A 313 28.98 4.68 -1.26
CA PHE A 313 29.97 5.54 -0.63
C PHE A 313 30.55 4.85 0.62
N PRO A 314 31.52 3.94 0.45
CA PRO A 314 32.08 3.18 1.56
C PRO A 314 32.65 4.10 2.65
N LEU A 315 32.36 3.78 3.90
CA LEU A 315 32.97 4.46 5.05
C LEU A 315 34.46 4.08 5.11
N ASN A 316 35.33 5.05 5.39
CA ASN A 316 36.76 4.80 5.60
C ASN A 316 36.93 3.94 6.85
N ASP A 317 37.49 2.74 6.68
CA ASP A 317 37.61 1.68 7.67
C ASP A 317 38.54 2.10 8.83
N THR A 318 38.02 2.71 9.90
CA THR A 318 38.73 2.78 11.19
C THR A 318 38.46 1.50 11.96
N GLY A 319 39.27 0.50 11.63
CA GLY A 319 39.33 -0.85 12.19
C GLY A 319 38.46 -1.14 13.41
N GLN A 320 37.36 -1.85 13.17
CA GLN A 320 36.88 -2.95 14.01
C GLN A 320 35.89 -3.75 13.16
N LYS A 321 36.35 -4.86 12.56
CA LYS A 321 35.47 -5.92 12.05
C LYS A 321 34.82 -6.61 13.25
N THR A 322 33.85 -5.95 13.87
CA THR A 322 32.84 -6.65 14.67
C THR A 322 32.05 -7.53 13.69
N SER A 323 31.81 -8.78 14.09
CA SER A 323 30.98 -9.77 13.39
C SER A 323 29.86 -9.10 12.59
N GLN A 324 29.74 -9.38 11.29
CA GLN A 324 28.64 -8.85 10.47
C GLN A 324 27.33 -9.12 11.21
N PRO A 325 26.62 -8.07 11.68
CA PRO A 325 25.31 -8.27 12.26
C PRO A 325 24.43 -8.95 11.21
N SER A 326 23.58 -9.87 11.65
CA SER A 326 22.56 -10.45 10.77
C SER A 326 21.78 -9.32 10.11
N SER A 327 21.72 -9.31 8.78
CA SER A 327 21.01 -8.27 8.02
C SER A 327 19.57 -8.11 8.54
N ILE A 328 19.19 -6.90 8.93
CA ILE A 328 17.82 -6.55 9.36
C ILE A 328 16.80 -6.67 8.22
N PHE A 329 17.27 -6.81 6.98
CA PHE A 329 16.44 -7.01 5.81
C PHE A 329 16.45 -8.47 5.36
N ILE A 330 15.32 -8.89 4.82
CA ILE A 330 15.12 -10.08 3.99
C ILE A 330 15.27 -9.62 2.54
N LYS A 331 16.29 -10.12 1.84
CA LYS A 331 16.43 -9.88 0.40
C LYS A 331 15.40 -10.73 -0.34
N LEU A 332 14.53 -10.08 -1.11
CA LEU A 332 13.43 -10.73 -1.82
C LEU A 332 13.84 -11.25 -3.18
#